data_AF-A0A822HA22-F1
#
_entry.id   AF-A0A822HA22-F1
#
_cell.length_a   1.000
_cell.length_b   1.000
_cell.length_c   1.000
_cell.angle_alpha   90.00
_cell.angle_beta   90.00
_cell.angle_gamma   90.00
#
_symmetry.space_group_name_H-M   'P 1'
#
loop_
_entity.id
_entity.type
_entity.pdbx_description
1 polymer ?
#
loop_
_entity_poly.entity_id
_entity_poly.type
_entity_poly.pdbx_seq_one_letter_code
_entity_poly.pdbx_strand_id
1 'polypeptide(L)'
;MLIDTDRLYCLNYQFESYGENTSLINDVRARIKQQRLSNDDRNKLQSLIVGMNNDDMLNYLGSLDYVFTYLRTSILDSASERIPIEKFVKHYIHRHTYLNDTILYQPPFSTIQLPYIIDLYEMIEENVFDRVLRAYVKNELQETTFTHDERQRIFEEFSHETFQKQTISPLLKNINSWISMFKHLMIR
;
A
#
# COMPACT_ATOMS: atom_id res chain seq x y z
N MET A 1 -22.84 -19.43 12.43
CA MET A 1 -23.00 -18.00 12.77
C MET A 1 -22.99 -17.25 11.44
N LEU A 2 -24.14 -16.76 10.99
CA LEU A 2 -24.25 -16.01 9.73
C LEU A 2 -23.55 -14.65 9.94
N ILE A 3 -22.58 -14.33 9.11
CA ILE A 3 -21.93 -13.01 9.11
C ILE A 3 -23.03 -12.01 8.76
N ASP A 4 -23.40 -11.18 9.75
CA ASP A 4 -24.37 -10.11 9.61
C ASP A 4 -23.76 -9.00 8.75
N THR A 5 -24.09 -9.01 7.46
CA THR A 5 -23.62 -8.03 6.47
C THR A 5 -24.16 -6.63 6.69
N ASP A 6 -25.21 -6.47 7.50
CA ASP A 6 -25.78 -5.15 7.79
C ASP A 6 -24.94 -4.40 8.84
N ARG A 7 -24.15 -5.13 9.63
CA ARG A 7 -23.17 -4.56 10.59
C ARG A 7 -21.78 -4.31 10.01
N LEU A 8 -21.53 -4.72 8.77
CA LEU A 8 -20.26 -4.46 8.08
C LEU A 8 -20.03 -2.95 7.81
N TYR A 9 -21.11 -2.17 7.77
CA TYR A 9 -21.05 -0.70 7.71
C TYR A 9 -20.57 -0.03 9.02
N CYS A 10 -20.51 -0.77 10.13
CA CYS A 10 -20.11 -0.25 11.43
C CYS A 10 -18.60 -0.40 11.74
N LEU A 11 -17.80 -0.95 10.83
CA LEU A 11 -16.33 -0.97 10.92
C LEU A 11 -15.69 0.36 10.46
N ASN A 12 -16.43 1.47 10.56
CA ASN A 12 -15.91 2.82 10.34
C ASN A 12 -15.24 3.34 11.63
N TYR A 13 -13.96 3.02 11.82
CA TYR A 13 -13.00 3.75 12.68
C TYR A 13 -11.62 3.10 12.52
N GLN A 14 -10.50 3.71 12.12
CA GLN A 14 -10.00 5.09 12.15
C GLN A 14 -9.03 5.29 10.97
N PHE A 15 -9.42 5.92 9.86
CA PHE A 15 -8.57 6.60 8.87
C PHE A 15 -9.54 7.22 7.84
N GLU A 16 -10.26 8.26 8.24
CA GLU A 16 -11.19 9.01 7.41
C GLU A 16 -10.45 9.81 6.31
N SER A 17 -9.74 9.16 5.39
CA SER A 17 -9.11 9.86 4.26
C SER A 17 -8.81 9.01 3.01
N TYR A 18 -9.26 7.75 2.91
CA TYR A 18 -9.02 6.98 1.67
C TYR A 18 -9.69 7.59 0.42
N GLY A 19 -10.81 8.31 0.58
CA GLY A 19 -11.41 9.07 -0.52
C GLY A 19 -10.50 10.22 -1.00
N GLU A 20 -9.85 10.92 -0.07
CA GLU A 20 -8.95 12.03 -0.36
C GLU A 20 -7.59 11.55 -0.88
N ASN A 21 -7.03 10.46 -0.34
CA ASN A 21 -5.77 9.89 -0.82
C ASN A 21 -5.90 9.25 -2.21
N THR A 22 -7.01 8.55 -2.48
CA THR A 22 -7.29 8.05 -3.83
C THR A 22 -7.50 9.21 -4.81
N SER A 23 -8.17 10.28 -4.38
CA SER A 23 -8.25 11.52 -5.16
C SER A 23 -6.87 12.14 -5.39
N LEU A 24 -6.02 12.22 -4.37
CA LEU A 24 -4.71 12.85 -4.44
C LEU A 24 -3.76 12.10 -5.39
N ILE A 25 -3.68 10.77 -5.28
CA ILE A 25 -2.87 9.95 -6.20
C ILE A 25 -3.41 10.07 -7.63
N ASN A 26 -4.74 10.06 -7.82
CA ASN A 26 -5.33 10.23 -9.15
C ASN A 26 -5.09 11.64 -9.73
N ASP A 27 -5.13 12.68 -8.90
CA ASP A 27 -4.80 14.05 -9.28
C ASP A 27 -3.32 14.16 -9.70
N VAL A 28 -2.41 13.49 -8.98
CA VAL A 28 -0.99 13.41 -9.35
C VAL A 28 -0.82 12.62 -10.66
N ARG A 29 -1.53 11.52 -10.87
CA ARG A 29 -1.53 10.75 -12.13
C ARG A 29 -2.03 11.56 -13.33
N ALA A 30 -2.94 12.51 -13.11
CA ALA A 30 -3.39 13.44 -14.15
C ALA A 30 -2.32 14.49 -14.52
N ARG A 31 -1.36 14.74 -13.61
CA ARG A 31 -0.29 15.75 -13.78
C ARG A 31 1.03 15.16 -14.27
N ILE A 32 1.39 13.96 -13.80
CA ILE A 32 2.65 13.29 -14.13
C ILE A 32 2.34 11.94 -14.75
N LYS A 33 2.98 11.65 -15.89
CA LYS A 33 2.93 10.33 -16.50
C LYS A 33 3.69 9.33 -15.64
N GLN A 34 2.96 8.62 -14.77
CA GLN A 34 3.52 7.58 -13.91
C GLN A 34 4.27 6.52 -14.74
N GLN A 35 5.43 6.12 -14.23
CA GLN A 35 6.23 5.03 -14.75
C GLN A 35 6.56 4.06 -13.62
N ARG A 36 6.81 2.81 -13.99
CA ARG A 36 7.31 1.81 -13.06
C ARG A 36 8.83 1.76 -13.12
N LEU A 37 9.44 1.60 -11.96
CA LEU A 37 10.86 1.33 -11.85
C LEU A 37 11.19 -0.02 -12.50
N SER A 38 12.43 -0.16 -12.98
CA SER A 38 12.91 -1.45 -13.48
C SER A 38 12.89 -2.49 -12.36
N ASN A 39 12.73 -3.78 -12.69
CA ASN A 39 12.74 -4.83 -11.68
C ASN A 39 14.04 -4.83 -10.84
N ASP A 40 15.17 -4.51 -11.45
CA ASP A 40 16.46 -4.44 -10.77
C ASP A 40 16.50 -3.29 -9.75
N ASP A 41 15.97 -2.12 -10.12
CA ASP A 41 15.92 -0.97 -9.22
C ASP A 41 14.88 -1.17 -8.11
N ARG A 42 13.74 -1.81 -8.43
CA ARG A 42 12.75 -2.21 -7.43
C ARG A 42 13.34 -3.18 -6.42
N ASN A 43 14.10 -4.19 -6.85
CA ASN A 43 14.71 -5.15 -5.95
C ASN A 43 15.74 -4.49 -5.01
N LYS A 44 16.55 -3.56 -5.53
CA LYS A 44 17.49 -2.77 -4.71
C LYS A 44 16.73 -1.93 -3.69
N LEU A 45 15.72 -1.18 -4.11
CA LEU A 45 14.91 -0.35 -3.22
C LEU A 45 14.18 -1.17 -2.18
N GLN A 46 13.62 -2.33 -2.56
CA GLN A 46 12.94 -3.23 -1.64
C GLN A 46 13.86 -3.67 -0.51
N SER A 47 15.12 -4.02 -0.81
CA SER A 47 16.07 -4.41 0.22
C SER A 47 16.33 -3.28 1.25
N LEU A 48 16.33 -2.02 0.79
CA LEU A 48 16.52 -0.85 1.65
C LEU A 48 15.27 -0.55 2.48
N ILE A 49 14.09 -0.62 1.87
CA ILE A 49 12.79 -0.42 2.53
C ILE A 49 12.57 -1.48 3.63
N VAL A 50 12.92 -2.74 3.37
CA VAL A 50 12.89 -3.81 4.38
C VAL A 50 13.84 -3.52 5.57
N GLY A 51 14.92 -2.78 5.34
CA GLY A 51 15.85 -2.37 6.39
C GLY A 51 15.38 -1.17 7.23
N MET A 52 14.36 -0.42 6.80
CA MET A 52 13.84 0.74 7.54
C MET A 52 13.12 0.30 8.81
N ASN A 53 13.19 1.10 9.87
CA ASN A 53 12.33 0.90 11.03
C ASN A 53 10.91 1.44 10.73
N ASN A 54 9.95 1.13 11.61
CA ASN A 54 8.55 1.48 11.37
C ASN A 54 8.31 3.00 11.37
N ASP A 55 8.96 3.74 12.26
CA ASP A 55 8.82 5.19 12.35
C ASP A 55 9.35 5.86 11.08
N ASP A 56 10.49 5.40 10.57
CA ASP A 56 11.11 5.89 9.35
C ASP A 56 10.22 5.69 8.13
N MET A 57 9.60 4.52 7.99
CA MET A 57 8.67 4.26 6.89
C MET A 57 7.42 5.13 6.99
N LEU A 58 6.82 5.26 8.18
CA LEU A 58 5.63 6.09 8.38
C LEU A 58 5.93 7.57 8.11
N ASN A 59 7.05 8.07 8.64
CA ASN A 59 7.49 9.44 8.40
C ASN A 59 7.80 9.67 6.91
N TYR A 60 8.36 8.68 6.22
CA TYR A 60 8.66 8.80 4.80
C TYR A 60 7.39 8.75 3.92
N LEU A 61 6.42 7.89 4.25
CA LEU A 61 5.09 7.91 3.61
C LEU A 61 4.42 9.28 3.78
N GLY A 62 4.41 9.82 5.01
CA GLY A 62 3.89 11.17 5.26
C GLY A 62 4.63 12.27 4.48
N SER A 63 5.94 12.10 4.28
CA SER A 63 6.73 13.01 3.44
C SER A 63 6.29 12.95 1.98
N LEU A 64 6.00 11.75 1.46
CA LEU A 64 5.53 11.55 0.10
C LEU A 64 4.11 12.11 -0.10
N ASP A 65 3.19 11.92 0.85
CA ASP A 65 1.86 12.52 0.83
C ASP A 65 1.93 14.06 0.79
N TYR A 66 2.86 14.62 1.55
CA TYR A 66 3.13 16.06 1.51
C TYR A 66 3.67 16.48 0.14
N VAL A 67 4.59 15.72 -0.46
CA VAL A 67 5.05 15.96 -1.84
C VAL A 67 3.89 15.88 -2.84
N PHE A 68 2.98 14.91 -2.72
CA PHE A 68 1.80 14.77 -3.57
C PHE A 68 0.89 16.01 -3.51
N THR A 69 0.72 16.58 -2.33
CA THR A 69 -0.09 17.80 -2.13
C THR A 69 0.46 18.98 -2.95
N TYR A 70 1.78 19.13 -3.00
CA TYR A 70 2.43 20.14 -3.83
C TYR A 70 2.38 19.78 -5.31
N LEU A 71 2.57 18.51 -5.68
CA LEU A 71 2.47 18.06 -7.07
C LEU A 71 1.08 18.28 -7.67
N ARG A 72 0.01 18.15 -6.86
CA ARG A 72 -1.36 18.45 -7.29
C ARG A 72 -1.52 19.90 -7.76
N THR A 73 -0.82 20.83 -7.12
CA THR A 73 -1.00 22.28 -7.30
C THR A 73 0.10 22.95 -8.12
N SER A 74 1.24 22.27 -8.29
CA SER A 74 2.40 22.80 -9.02
C SER A 74 2.17 22.82 -10.53
N ILE A 75 2.56 23.92 -11.17
CA ILE A 75 2.66 24.01 -12.63
C ILE A 75 4.02 23.46 -13.03
N LEU A 76 4.05 22.22 -13.52
CA LEU A 76 5.25 21.60 -14.05
C LEU A 76 5.24 21.74 -15.58
N ASP A 77 6.25 22.44 -16.13
CA ASP A 77 6.51 22.39 -17.56
C ASP A 77 6.99 20.99 -17.96
N SER A 78 6.74 20.57 -19.20
CA SER A 78 7.11 19.23 -19.71
C SER A 78 8.60 18.89 -19.59
N ALA A 79 9.48 19.91 -19.53
CA ALA A 79 10.91 19.74 -19.25
C ALA A 79 11.23 19.34 -17.80
N SER A 80 10.27 19.52 -16.88
CA SER A 80 10.39 19.27 -15.44
C SER A 80 9.86 17.90 -15.03
N GLU A 81 9.30 17.11 -15.95
CA GLU A 81 8.70 15.79 -15.63
C GLU A 81 9.73 14.76 -15.12
N ARG A 82 11.03 14.93 -15.39
CA ARG A 82 12.09 14.00 -14.96
C ARG A 82 12.97 14.53 -13.84
N ILE A 83 12.51 15.53 -13.09
CA ILE A 83 13.27 16.00 -11.93
C ILE A 83 13.27 14.94 -10.83
N PRO A 84 14.40 14.77 -10.10
CA PRO A 84 14.43 14.00 -8.86
C PRO A 84 13.49 14.58 -7.80
N ILE A 85 12.91 13.71 -6.96
CA ILE A 85 12.03 14.11 -5.85
C ILE A 85 12.73 15.14 -4.97
N GLU A 86 14.00 14.94 -4.63
CA GLU A 86 14.80 15.90 -3.85
C GLU A 86 14.80 17.30 -4.47
N LYS A 87 15.02 17.39 -5.79
CA LYS A 87 15.09 18.68 -6.49
C LYS A 87 13.73 19.36 -6.53
N PHE A 88 12.66 18.58 -6.72
CA PHE A 88 11.29 19.09 -6.62
C PHE A 88 11.04 19.69 -5.24
N VAL A 89 11.34 18.93 -4.18
CA VAL A 89 11.18 19.37 -2.80
C VAL A 89 11.92 20.68 -2.55
N LYS A 90 13.21 20.76 -2.91
CA LYS A 90 14.04 21.96 -2.69
C LYS A 90 13.52 23.20 -3.41
N HIS A 91 12.84 23.04 -4.55
CA HIS A 91 12.41 24.16 -5.37
C HIS A 91 10.97 24.60 -5.08
N TYR A 92 10.09 23.66 -4.76
CA TYR A 92 8.64 23.90 -4.68
C TYR A 92 8.06 23.78 -3.27
N ILE A 93 8.76 23.14 -2.32
CA ILE A 93 8.28 22.96 -0.95
C ILE A 93 9.05 23.90 -0.02
N HIS A 94 8.36 24.89 0.56
CA HIS A 94 8.99 25.90 1.42
C HIS A 94 9.17 25.48 2.88
N ARG A 95 8.38 24.50 3.36
CA ARG A 95 8.46 24.00 4.74
C ARG A 95 8.97 22.57 4.75
N HIS A 96 10.28 22.41 5.00
CA HIS A 96 10.92 21.09 5.07
C HIS A 96 10.73 20.39 6.42
N THR A 97 10.16 21.06 7.43
CA THR A 97 9.98 20.51 8.79
C THR A 97 9.12 19.25 8.87
N TYR A 98 8.35 18.96 7.82
CA TYR A 98 7.47 17.78 7.73
C TYR A 98 8.06 16.67 6.86
N LEU A 99 9.29 16.84 6.39
CA LEU A 99 9.97 15.88 5.54
C LEU A 99 10.95 15.05 6.38
N ASN A 100 10.99 13.76 6.08
CA ASN A 100 12.00 12.87 6.62
C ASN A 100 13.32 13.11 5.86
N ASP A 101 14.05 14.13 6.29
CA ASP A 101 15.34 14.53 5.71
C ASP A 101 16.36 13.38 5.71
N THR A 102 16.25 12.46 6.67
CA THR A 102 17.13 11.29 6.81
C THR A 102 17.01 10.34 5.63
N ILE A 103 15.82 10.18 5.06
CA ILE A 103 15.59 9.24 3.95
C ILE A 103 15.47 9.97 2.62
N LEU A 104 14.72 11.08 2.59
CA LEU A 104 14.39 11.82 1.37
C LEU A 104 15.64 12.32 0.63
N TYR A 105 16.70 12.68 1.37
CA TYR A 105 17.94 13.21 0.80
C TYR A 105 19.05 12.17 0.61
N GLN A 106 18.82 10.91 1.01
CA GLN A 106 19.81 9.85 0.85
C GLN A 106 19.61 9.09 -0.47
N PRO A 107 20.68 8.84 -1.25
CA PRO A 107 20.61 7.89 -2.35
C PRO A 107 20.27 6.47 -1.86
N PRO A 108 19.46 5.71 -2.59
CA PRO A 108 18.92 6.01 -3.92
C PRO A 108 17.65 6.90 -3.90
N PHE A 109 16.98 7.09 -2.75
CA PHE A 109 15.69 7.77 -2.63
C PHE A 109 15.70 9.20 -3.17
N SER A 110 16.77 9.96 -2.90
CA SER A 110 16.91 11.33 -3.39
C SER A 110 17.02 11.46 -4.91
N THR A 111 17.47 10.39 -5.57
CA THR A 111 17.71 10.37 -7.03
C THR A 111 16.50 9.87 -7.84
N ILE A 112 15.48 9.34 -7.16
CA ILE A 112 14.26 8.85 -7.81
C ILE A 112 13.56 10.03 -8.49
N GLN A 113 13.22 9.86 -9.77
CA GLN A 113 12.52 10.88 -10.54
C GLN A 113 11.03 10.87 -10.23
N LEU A 114 10.39 12.04 -10.34
CA LEU A 114 8.95 12.21 -10.13
C LEU A 114 8.05 11.19 -10.84
N PRO A 115 8.32 10.69 -12.07
CA PRO A 115 7.47 9.69 -12.70
C PRO A 115 7.35 8.39 -11.91
N TYR A 116 8.33 8.09 -11.05
CA TYR A 116 8.40 6.89 -10.23
C TYR A 116 7.90 7.11 -8.79
N ILE A 117 7.48 8.33 -8.42
CA ILE A 117 7.13 8.66 -7.03
C ILE A 117 5.95 7.84 -6.49
N ILE A 118 4.95 7.57 -7.34
CA ILE A 118 3.80 6.74 -6.96
C ILE A 118 4.22 5.28 -6.82
N ASP A 119 5.09 4.79 -7.72
CA ASP A 119 5.60 3.41 -7.64
C ASP A 119 6.42 3.20 -6.36
N LEU A 120 7.21 4.20 -5.95
CA LEU A 120 7.94 4.20 -4.68
C LEU A 120 6.99 4.21 -3.47
N TYR A 121 5.95 5.05 -3.50
CA TYR A 121 4.94 5.10 -2.44
C TYR A 121 4.26 3.74 -2.26
N GLU A 122 3.77 3.16 -3.37
CA GLU A 122 3.13 1.84 -3.38
C GLU A 122 4.08 0.76 -2.83
N MET A 123 5.38 0.79 -3.17
CA MET A 123 6.36 -0.17 -2.62
C MET A 123 6.55 -0.06 -1.10
N ILE A 124 6.53 1.16 -0.54
CA ILE A 124 6.68 1.36 0.91
C ILE A 124 5.38 0.96 1.61
N GLU A 125 4.22 1.32 1.05
CA GLU A 125 2.91 0.92 1.55
C GLU A 125 2.78 -0.61 1.58
N GLU A 126 3.15 -1.30 0.50
CA GLU A 126 3.19 -2.78 0.44
C GLU A 126 4.07 -3.38 1.54
N ASN A 127 5.21 -2.74 1.88
CA ASN A 127 6.10 -3.21 2.93
C ASN A 127 5.52 -3.00 4.33
N VAL A 128 4.97 -1.82 4.60
CA VAL A 128 4.27 -1.52 5.86
C VAL A 128 3.12 -2.49 6.04
N PHE A 129 2.36 -2.73 4.97
CA PHE A 129 1.28 -3.68 4.95
C PHE A 129 1.74 -5.11 5.28
N ASP A 130 2.78 -5.63 4.62
CA ASP A 130 3.34 -6.97 4.91
C ASP A 130 3.83 -7.07 6.37
N ARG A 131 4.41 -6.01 6.94
CA ARG A 131 4.83 -6.01 8.34
C ARG A 131 3.66 -6.01 9.33
N VAL A 132 2.65 -5.17 9.08
CA VAL A 132 1.41 -5.15 9.86
C VAL A 132 0.76 -6.52 9.79
N LEU A 133 0.57 -7.07 8.59
CA LEU A 133 0.05 -8.41 8.40
C LEU A 133 0.85 -9.43 9.20
N ARG A 134 2.18 -9.45 9.09
CA ARG A 134 3.02 -10.36 9.88
C ARG A 134 2.92 -10.13 11.39
N ALA A 135 2.68 -8.91 11.87
CA ALA A 135 2.56 -8.64 13.29
C ALA A 135 1.21 -9.11 13.87
N TYR A 136 0.13 -8.93 13.11
CA TYR A 136 -1.23 -9.25 13.57
C TYR A 136 -1.66 -10.68 13.20
N VAL A 137 -1.39 -11.12 11.98
CA VAL A 137 -1.74 -12.48 11.50
C VAL A 137 -0.86 -13.54 12.15
N LYS A 138 0.41 -13.25 12.46
CA LYS A 138 1.25 -14.26 13.12
C LYS A 138 0.80 -14.57 14.54
N ASN A 139 0.00 -13.77 15.24
CA ASN A 139 -0.36 -14.12 16.63
C ASN A 139 -1.65 -14.95 16.73
N GLU A 140 -2.61 -14.79 15.81
CA GLU A 140 -3.86 -15.57 15.82
C GLU A 140 -3.85 -16.77 14.86
N LEU A 141 -3.12 -16.67 13.75
CA LEU A 141 -2.93 -17.76 12.78
C LEU A 141 -1.60 -18.49 12.94
N GLN A 142 -0.85 -18.20 14.01
CA GLN A 142 0.17 -19.15 14.47
C GLN A 142 -0.54 -20.43 14.89
N GLU A 143 -0.24 -21.45 14.10
CA GLU A 143 -0.49 -22.88 14.16
C GLU A 143 -0.33 -23.58 15.53
N THR A 144 -0.56 -22.91 16.66
CA THR A 144 -0.45 -23.49 18.00
C THR A 144 -1.79 -23.61 18.72
N THR A 145 -2.86 -22.95 18.24
CA THR A 145 -4.21 -23.04 18.84
C THR A 145 -5.06 -24.17 18.26
N PHE A 146 -4.93 -24.48 16.97
CA PHE A 146 -5.71 -25.52 16.31
C PHE A 146 -4.89 -26.79 16.13
N THR A 147 -5.46 -27.91 16.53
CA THR A 147 -4.95 -29.25 16.21
C THR A 147 -4.97 -29.50 14.70
N HIS A 148 -4.18 -30.48 14.23
CA HIS A 148 -4.13 -30.83 12.82
C HIS A 148 -5.52 -31.20 12.26
N ASP A 149 -6.31 -31.93 13.05
CA ASP A 149 -7.66 -32.37 12.68
C ASP A 149 -8.65 -31.20 12.57
N GLU A 150 -8.53 -30.20 13.45
CA GLU A 150 -9.37 -28.99 13.39
C GLU A 150 -9.06 -28.16 12.15
N ARG A 151 -7.78 -28.04 11.76
CA ARG A 151 -7.41 -27.33 10.53
C ARG A 151 -7.93 -28.04 9.29
N GLN A 152 -7.78 -29.36 9.25
CA GLN A 152 -8.27 -30.16 8.14
C GLN A 152 -9.79 -29.97 8.00
N ARG A 153 -10.53 -30.01 9.11
CA ARG A 153 -11.99 -29.78 9.12
C ARG A 153 -12.36 -28.37 8.65
N ILE A 154 -11.71 -27.32 9.17
CA ILE A 154 -11.98 -25.94 8.77
C ILE A 154 -11.71 -25.73 7.28
N PHE A 155 -10.62 -26.31 6.76
CA PHE A 155 -10.27 -26.21 5.34
C PHE A 155 -11.28 -26.92 4.44
N GLU A 156 -11.71 -28.12 4.84
CA GLU A 156 -12.72 -28.89 4.12
C GLU A 156 -14.08 -28.17 4.13
N GLU A 157 -14.49 -27.62 5.26
CA GLU A 157 -15.74 -26.86 5.40
C GLU A 157 -15.71 -25.58 4.57
N PHE A 158 -14.63 -24.80 4.65
CA PHE A 158 -14.45 -23.60 3.82
C PHE A 158 -14.45 -23.94 2.32
N SER A 159 -13.71 -24.98 1.92
CA SER A 159 -13.62 -25.39 0.51
C SER A 159 -14.97 -25.88 -0.02
N HIS A 160 -15.72 -26.63 0.79
CA HIS A 160 -17.04 -27.11 0.41
C HIS A 160 -18.02 -25.95 0.25
N GLU A 161 -18.10 -25.07 1.25
CA GLU A 161 -19.04 -23.94 1.27
C GLU A 161 -18.72 -22.90 0.18
N THR A 162 -17.46 -22.79 -0.24
CA THR A 162 -17.00 -21.77 -1.19
C THR A 162 -16.95 -22.27 -2.63
N PHE A 163 -16.41 -23.46 -2.88
CA PHE A 163 -16.16 -23.95 -4.25
C PHE A 163 -17.20 -24.98 -4.70
N GLN A 164 -17.71 -25.80 -3.78
CA GLN A 164 -18.57 -26.94 -4.11
C GLN A 164 -20.06 -26.63 -3.93
N LYS A 165 -20.40 -25.64 -3.11
CA LYS A 165 -21.79 -25.24 -2.87
C LYS A 165 -22.46 -24.75 -4.16
N GLN A 166 -23.59 -25.34 -4.52
CA GLN A 166 -24.27 -25.02 -5.78
C GLN A 166 -24.91 -23.62 -5.78
N THR A 167 -25.29 -23.12 -4.61
CA THR A 167 -26.01 -21.86 -4.45
C THR A 167 -25.13 -20.61 -4.39
N ILE A 168 -23.80 -20.77 -4.28
CA ILE A 168 -22.89 -19.62 -4.27
C ILE A 168 -22.66 -19.11 -5.70
N SER A 169 -22.49 -17.78 -5.82
CA SER A 169 -22.24 -17.12 -7.11
C SER A 169 -21.05 -17.75 -7.84
N PRO A 170 -21.17 -18.05 -9.15
CA PRO A 170 -20.08 -18.63 -9.94
C PRO A 170 -18.76 -17.86 -9.86
N LEU A 171 -18.82 -16.53 -9.68
CA LEU A 171 -17.64 -15.67 -9.53
C LEU A 171 -16.85 -15.97 -8.25
N LEU A 172 -17.52 -16.37 -7.17
CA LEU A 172 -16.91 -16.76 -5.90
C LEU A 172 -16.39 -18.20 -5.92
N LYS A 173 -16.66 -18.97 -6.97
CA LYS A 173 -16.00 -20.28 -7.16
C LYS A 173 -14.59 -20.14 -7.75
N ASN A 174 -14.21 -18.93 -8.17
CA ASN A 174 -12.89 -18.65 -8.69
C ASN A 174 -11.97 -18.17 -7.55
N ILE A 175 -10.89 -18.91 -7.31
CA ILE A 175 -9.91 -18.55 -6.27
C ILE A 175 -9.26 -17.18 -6.51
N ASN A 176 -9.12 -16.76 -7.77
CA ASN A 176 -8.59 -15.42 -8.09
C ASN A 176 -9.51 -14.30 -7.60
N SER A 177 -10.83 -14.53 -7.56
CA SER A 177 -11.78 -13.58 -6.99
C SER A 177 -11.56 -13.42 -5.49
N TRP A 178 -11.34 -14.51 -4.77
CA TRP A 178 -11.02 -14.48 -3.34
C TRP A 178 -9.67 -13.85 -3.06
N ILE A 179 -8.65 -14.19 -3.84
CA ILE A 179 -7.33 -13.56 -3.72
C ILE A 179 -7.46 -12.04 -3.96
N SER A 180 -8.21 -11.61 -4.96
CA SER A 180 -8.47 -10.20 -5.22
C SER A 180 -9.27 -9.53 -4.10
N MET A 181 -10.30 -10.20 -3.57
CA MET A 181 -11.10 -9.70 -2.45
C MET A 181 -10.29 -9.60 -1.16
N PHE A 182 -9.49 -10.61 -0.82
CA PHE A 182 -8.61 -10.58 0.34
C PHE A 182 -7.56 -9.49 0.18
N LYS A 183 -6.95 -9.34 -1.00
CA LYS A 183 -6.08 -8.19 -1.28
C LYS A 183 -6.80 -6.87 -1.02
N HIS A 184 -8.03 -6.70 -1.49
CA HIS A 184 -8.81 -5.47 -1.25
C HIS A 184 -9.26 -5.27 0.20
N LEU A 185 -9.56 -6.34 0.93
CA LEU A 185 -9.96 -6.32 2.34
C LEU A 185 -8.78 -6.07 3.27
N MET A 186 -7.58 -6.45 2.83
CA MET A 186 -6.34 -6.31 3.56
C MET A 186 -5.65 -4.97 3.29
N ILE A 187 -5.83 -4.39 2.09
CA ILE A 187 -5.41 -3.02 1.77
C ILE A 187 -6.34 -1.97 2.46
N ARG A 188 -7.35 -2.42 3.22
CA ARG A 188 -8.19 -1.63 4.11
C ARG A 188 -7.88 -1.97 5.57
#